data_AF-A0A7S3GYQ4-F1
#
_entry.id   AF-A0A7S3GYQ4-F1
#
_cell.length_a   1.000
_cell.length_b   1.000
_cell.length_c   1.000
_cell.angle_alpha   90.00
_cell.angle_beta   90.00
_cell.angle_gamma   90.00
#
_symmetry.space_group_name_H-M   'P 1'
#
loop_
_entity.id
_entity.type
_entity.pdbx_description
1 polymer ?
#
loop_
_entity_poly.entity_id
_entity_poly.type
_entity_poly.pdbx_seq_one_letter_code
_entity_poly.pdbx_strand_id
1 'polypeptide(L)'
;NGHVAITSFLLERNAQIVSKKGLNALGNSVHQGYAEVVEILLHARASANAKERKPGAETPLAVASAQGHHEVVKVLLAHKADALAFTADGSTALHLATQDNHVAVVEALLGDSPEAV
;
A
#
# COMPACT_ATOMS: atom_id res chain seq x y z
N ASN A 1 -5.82 20.80 -12.72
CA ASN A 1 -6.81 20.69 -11.62
C ASN A 1 -8.14 20.03 -12.02
N GLY A 2 -8.44 19.85 -13.32
CA GLY A 2 -9.67 19.13 -13.75
C GLY A 2 -9.49 17.63 -14.05
N HIS A 3 -8.26 17.14 -14.21
CA HIS A 3 -8.02 15.73 -14.55
C HIS A 3 -8.14 14.81 -13.34
N VAL A 4 -7.60 15.20 -12.18
CA VAL A 4 -7.64 14.37 -10.97
C VAL A 4 -9.07 14.02 -10.57
N ALA A 5 -9.99 15.00 -10.52
CA ALA A 5 -11.38 14.76 -10.14
C ALA A 5 -12.12 13.81 -11.12
N ILE A 6 -11.85 13.90 -12.42
CA ILE A 6 -12.46 13.01 -13.44
C ILE A 6 -11.82 11.61 -13.37
N THR A 7 -10.51 11.52 -13.14
CA THR A 7 -9.82 10.23 -12.96
C THR A 7 -10.29 9.54 -11.70
N SER A 8 -10.45 10.26 -10.58
CA SER A 8 -10.98 9.76 -9.31
C SER A 8 -12.44 9.33 -9.44
N PHE A 9 -13.27 10.09 -10.15
CA PHE A 9 -14.67 9.75 -10.41
C PHE A 9 -14.83 8.52 -11.33
N LEU A 10 -13.99 8.40 -12.37
CA LEU A 10 -13.92 7.21 -13.22
C LEU A 10 -13.35 6.00 -12.46
N LEU A 11 -12.38 6.21 -11.57
CA LEU A 11 -11.82 5.19 -10.69
C LEU A 11 -12.82 4.71 -9.65
N GLU A 12 -13.62 5.58 -9.02
CA GLU A 12 -14.68 5.18 -8.08
C GLU A 12 -15.77 4.36 -8.78
N ARG A 13 -16.23 4.79 -9.96
CA ARG A 13 -17.22 4.02 -10.72
C ARG A 13 -16.64 2.73 -11.31
N ASN A 14 -15.37 2.70 -11.71
CA ASN A 14 -14.73 1.46 -12.15
C ASN A 14 -14.37 0.53 -10.98
N ALA A 15 -13.99 1.05 -9.81
CA ALA A 15 -13.63 0.25 -8.63
C ALA A 15 -14.83 -0.59 -8.14
N GLN A 16 -16.05 -0.05 -8.28
CA GLN A 16 -17.30 -0.78 -8.00
C GLN A 16 -17.59 -1.90 -9.03
N ILE A 17 -17.20 -1.74 -10.30
CA ILE A 17 -17.39 -2.76 -11.36
C ILE A 17 -16.44 -3.96 -11.17
N VAL A 18 -15.51 -3.83 -10.24
CA VAL A 18 -14.27 -4.58 -10.22
C VAL A 18 -14.17 -5.43 -8.94
N SER A 19 -15.29 -5.94 -8.43
CA SER A 19 -15.34 -6.92 -7.31
C SER A 19 -14.58 -8.26 -7.56
N LYS A 20 -13.99 -8.47 -8.75
CA LYS A 20 -12.94 -9.48 -9.02
C LYS A 20 -11.59 -8.93 -9.53
N LYS A 21 -11.49 -7.66 -9.95
CA LYS A 21 -10.22 -7.02 -10.36
C LYS A 21 -9.74 -5.92 -9.37
N GLY A 22 -10.41 -5.73 -8.23
CA GLY A 22 -10.19 -4.62 -7.30
C GLY A 22 -8.95 -4.82 -6.45
N LEU A 23 -8.65 -6.08 -6.17
CA LEU A 23 -7.33 -6.51 -5.73
C LEU A 23 -6.25 -6.19 -6.75
N ASN A 24 -6.51 -6.42 -8.04
CA ASN A 24 -5.55 -6.06 -9.09
C ASN A 24 -5.34 -4.54 -9.19
N ALA A 25 -6.39 -3.74 -8.97
CA ALA A 25 -6.30 -2.28 -9.00
C ALA A 25 -5.45 -1.75 -7.83
N LEU A 26 -5.73 -2.20 -6.59
CA LEU A 26 -4.95 -1.80 -5.42
C LEU A 26 -3.49 -2.27 -5.56
N GLY A 27 -3.27 -3.54 -5.88
CA GLY A 27 -1.92 -4.11 -6.08
C GLY A 27 -1.12 -3.36 -7.14
N ASN A 28 -1.72 -3.06 -8.30
CA ASN A 28 -1.06 -2.28 -9.34
C ASN A 28 -0.75 -0.84 -8.89
N SER A 29 -1.68 -0.15 -8.24
CA SER A 29 -1.45 1.22 -7.76
C SER A 29 -0.35 1.28 -6.70
N VAL A 30 -0.27 0.27 -5.83
CA VAL A 30 0.79 0.11 -4.83
C VAL A 30 2.13 -0.14 -5.50
N HIS A 31 2.17 -1.08 -6.45
CA HIS A 31 3.39 -1.38 -7.22
C HIS A 31 3.89 -0.16 -8.01
N GLN A 32 3.00 0.72 -8.48
CA GLN A 32 3.41 1.92 -9.23
C GLN A 32 3.64 3.16 -8.36
N GLY A 33 3.45 3.07 -7.04
CA GLY A 33 3.65 4.20 -6.13
C GLY A 33 2.54 5.26 -6.18
N TYR A 34 1.36 4.95 -6.71
CA TYR A 34 0.26 5.92 -6.90
C TYR A 34 -0.55 6.14 -5.61
N ALA A 35 0.02 6.86 -4.65
CA ALA A 35 -0.55 7.08 -3.32
C ALA A 35 -2.00 7.61 -3.33
N GLU A 36 -2.33 8.58 -4.18
CA GLU A 36 -3.69 9.13 -4.29
C GLU A 36 -4.71 8.06 -4.77
N VAL A 37 -4.31 7.21 -5.71
CA VAL A 37 -5.17 6.11 -6.20
C VAL A 37 -5.34 5.04 -5.11
N VAL A 38 -4.26 4.73 -4.37
CA VAL A 38 -4.32 3.82 -3.22
C VAL A 38 -5.29 4.35 -2.18
N GLU A 39 -5.20 5.64 -1.83
CA GLU A 39 -6.09 6.29 -0.87
C GLU A 39 -7.56 6.22 -1.29
N ILE A 40 -7.87 6.55 -2.56
CA ILE A 40 -9.23 6.45 -3.10
C ILE A 40 -9.76 5.02 -3.00
N LEU A 41 -8.95 4.02 -3.37
CA LEU A 41 -9.37 2.62 -3.34
C LEU A 41 -9.65 2.12 -1.92
N LEU A 42 -8.82 2.53 -0.94
CA LEU A 42 -9.03 2.17 0.47
C LEU A 42 -10.29 2.84 1.05
N HIS A 43 -10.56 4.09 0.69
CA HIS A 43 -11.83 4.76 1.01
C HIS A 43 -13.04 4.06 0.37
N ALA A 44 -12.88 3.48 -0.81
CA ALA A 44 -13.88 2.66 -1.49
C ALA A 44 -14.02 1.24 -0.90
N ARG A 45 -13.57 1.00 0.34
CA ARG A 45 -13.61 -0.27 1.08
C ARG A 45 -12.72 -1.38 0.52
N ALA A 46 -11.69 -1.05 -0.28
CA ALA A 46 -10.61 -2.01 -0.50
C ALA A 46 -9.89 -2.29 0.83
N SER A 47 -9.46 -3.53 1.05
CA SER A 47 -8.70 -3.88 2.25
C SER A 47 -7.23 -3.49 2.08
N ALA A 48 -6.68 -2.75 3.04
CA ALA A 48 -5.25 -2.42 3.09
C ALA A 48 -4.35 -3.66 3.23
N ASN A 49 -4.94 -4.79 3.64
CA ASN A 49 -4.27 -6.09 3.80
C ASN A 49 -4.64 -7.08 2.69
N ALA A 50 -5.27 -6.62 1.61
CA ALA A 50 -5.69 -7.46 0.51
C ALA A 50 -4.49 -8.09 -0.21
N LYS A 51 -4.35 -9.42 -0.14
CA LYS A 51 -3.36 -10.19 -0.92
C LYS A 51 -4.00 -10.73 -2.20
N GLU A 52 -3.30 -10.62 -3.32
CA GLU A 52 -3.72 -11.28 -4.57
C GLU A 52 -3.95 -12.79 -4.35
N ARG A 53 -4.91 -13.36 -5.08
CA ARG A 53 -5.14 -14.82 -5.07
C ARG A 53 -4.13 -15.54 -5.97
N LYS A 54 -2.85 -15.34 -5.70
CA LYS A 54 -1.73 -15.98 -6.39
C LYS A 54 -0.74 -16.53 -5.36
N PRO A 55 -0.11 -17.68 -5.62
CA PRO A 55 0.98 -18.15 -4.78
C PRO A 55 2.09 -17.10 -4.69
N GLY A 56 2.58 -16.82 -3.48
CA GLY A 56 3.61 -15.80 -3.23
C GLY A 56 3.11 -14.34 -3.28
N ALA A 57 1.80 -14.10 -3.26
CA ALA A 57 1.28 -12.74 -3.17
C ALA A 57 1.62 -12.09 -1.83
N GLU A 58 2.26 -10.92 -1.91
CA GLU A 58 2.66 -10.13 -0.75
C GLU A 58 1.57 -9.17 -0.28
N THR A 59 1.70 -8.66 0.96
CA THR A 59 0.82 -7.57 1.41
C THR A 59 1.12 -6.29 0.64
N PRO A 60 0.12 -5.42 0.44
CA PRO A 60 0.36 -4.09 -0.12
C PRO A 60 1.49 -3.33 0.58
N LEU A 61 1.56 -3.43 1.91
CA LEU A 61 2.59 -2.77 2.70
C LEU A 61 3.98 -3.33 2.41
N ALA A 62 4.14 -4.66 2.33
CA ALA A 62 5.42 -5.28 1.98
C ALA A 62 5.91 -4.86 0.58
N VAL A 63 5.01 -4.81 -0.41
CA VAL A 63 5.35 -4.35 -1.77
C VAL A 63 5.77 -2.89 -1.76
N ALA A 64 4.99 -2.00 -1.13
CA ALA A 64 5.32 -0.58 -1.05
C ALA A 64 6.66 -0.35 -0.35
N SER A 65 6.95 -1.13 0.70
CA SER A 65 8.18 -1.01 1.47
C SER A 65 9.42 -1.51 0.72
N ALA A 66 9.33 -2.64 0.02
CA ALA A 66 10.41 -3.12 -0.84
C ALA A 66 10.74 -2.15 -1.99
N GLN A 67 9.73 -1.43 -2.51
CA GLN A 67 9.93 -0.48 -3.60
C GLN A 67 10.29 0.94 -3.15
N GLY A 68 10.29 1.22 -1.85
CA GLY A 68 10.62 2.56 -1.34
C GLY A 68 9.49 3.59 -1.48
N HIS A 69 8.25 3.16 -1.72
CA HIS A 69 7.11 4.06 -1.95
C HIS A 69 6.58 4.68 -0.65
N HIS A 70 7.33 5.64 -0.10
CA HIS A 70 7.06 6.28 1.20
C HIS A 70 5.61 6.76 1.38
N GLU A 71 5.06 7.51 0.41
CA GLU A 71 3.68 8.02 0.53
C GLU A 71 2.64 6.91 0.51
N VAL A 72 2.85 5.85 -0.29
CA VAL A 72 1.97 4.68 -0.29
C VAL A 72 2.02 3.95 1.05
N VAL A 73 3.20 3.82 1.66
CA VAL A 73 3.37 3.22 2.99
C VAL A 73 2.58 4.02 4.03
N LYS A 74 2.68 5.35 4.03
CA LYS A 74 1.92 6.21 4.96
C LYS A 74 0.41 6.04 4.79
N VAL A 75 -0.08 6.03 3.55
CA VAL A 75 -1.50 5.80 3.26
C VAL A 75 -1.96 4.43 3.78
N LEU A 76 -1.20 3.36 3.51
CA LEU A 76 -1.53 2.01 3.96
C LEU A 76 -1.56 1.91 5.50
N LEU A 77 -0.58 2.50 6.19
CA LEU A 77 -0.53 2.53 7.65
C LEU A 77 -1.69 3.33 8.26
N ALA A 78 -2.05 4.47 7.66
CA ALA A 78 -3.22 5.26 8.08
C ALA A 78 -4.52 4.42 8.00
N HIS A 79 -4.62 3.55 6.99
CA HIS A 79 -5.70 2.59 6.80
C HIS A 79 -5.49 1.24 7.50
N LYS A 80 -4.63 1.19 8.54
CA LYS A 80 -4.43 0.03 9.42
C LYS A 80 -3.92 -1.22 8.69
N ALA A 81 -3.03 -1.04 7.70
CA ALA A 81 -2.24 -2.14 7.17
C ALA A 81 -1.41 -2.79 8.29
N ASP A 82 -1.30 -4.10 8.26
CA ASP A 82 -0.56 -4.89 9.25
C ASP A 82 0.95 -4.80 8.97
N ALA A 83 1.65 -3.98 9.75
CA ALA A 83 3.09 -3.79 9.67
C ALA A 83 3.90 -5.03 10.08
N LEU A 84 3.28 -5.96 10.81
CA LEU A 84 3.92 -7.19 11.30
C LEU A 84 3.58 -8.40 10.43
N ALA A 85 2.80 -8.21 9.36
CA ALA A 85 2.48 -9.29 8.44
C ALA A 85 3.75 -9.86 7.80
N PHE A 86 3.88 -11.18 7.88
CA PHE A 86 4.98 -11.89 7.23
C PHE A 86 4.74 -12.10 5.73
N THR A 87 5.83 -11.97 4.98
CA THR A 87 5.95 -12.32 3.58
C THR A 87 6.20 -13.81 3.39
N ALA A 88 6.19 -14.29 2.14
CA ALA A 88 6.38 -15.72 1.86
C ALA A 88 7.76 -16.26 2.26
N ASP A 89 8.77 -15.40 2.30
CA ASP A 89 10.15 -15.67 2.73
C ASP A 89 10.37 -15.45 4.24
N GLY A 90 9.33 -15.07 4.99
CA GLY A 90 9.42 -14.84 6.44
C GLY A 90 9.93 -13.45 6.83
N SER A 91 10.05 -12.53 5.87
CA SER A 91 10.39 -11.12 6.09
C SER A 91 9.16 -10.30 6.54
N THR A 92 9.38 -9.08 7.01
CA THR A 92 8.32 -8.08 7.24
C THR A 92 8.58 -6.85 6.37
N ALA A 93 7.61 -5.94 6.28
CA ALA A 93 7.78 -4.67 5.57
C ALA A 93 9.03 -3.89 6.03
N LEU A 94 9.36 -3.92 7.33
CA LEU A 94 10.55 -3.27 7.88
C LEU A 94 11.85 -3.93 7.42
N HIS A 95 11.89 -5.27 7.37
CA HIS A 95 13.06 -6.00 6.86
C HIS A 95 13.34 -5.62 5.40
N LEU A 96 12.30 -5.58 4.56
CA LEU A 96 12.41 -5.24 3.14
C LEU A 96 12.90 -3.80 2.93
N ALA A 97 12.31 -2.84 3.66
CA ALA A 97 12.74 -1.44 3.59
C ALA A 97 14.20 -1.24 4.03
N THR A 98 14.63 -1.98 5.05
CA THR A 98 16.00 -1.90 5.58
C THR A 98 17.02 -2.51 4.63
N GLN A 99 16.70 -3.66 4.03
CA GLN A 99 17.59 -4.37 3.10
C GLN A 99 17.95 -3.49 1.89
N ASP A 100 16.98 -2.75 1.36
CA ASP A 100 17.14 -1.92 0.17
C ASP A 100 17.42 -0.44 0.51
N ASN A 101 17.69 -0.13 1.79
CA ASN A 101 18.07 1.19 2.31
C ASN A 101 17.03 2.31 2.06
N HIS A 102 15.73 1.98 2.14
CA HIS A 102 14.63 2.94 2.00
C HIS A 102 14.37 3.67 3.33
N VAL A 103 15.27 4.57 3.71
CA VAL A 103 15.27 5.26 5.02
C VAL A 103 13.92 5.90 5.36
N ALA A 104 13.31 6.65 4.43
CA ALA A 104 12.03 7.31 4.68
C ALA A 104 10.88 6.30 4.93
N VAL A 105 10.95 5.11 4.33
CA VAL A 105 9.98 4.04 4.59
C VAL A 105 10.23 3.43 5.97
N VAL A 106 11.49 3.19 6.34
CA VAL A 106 11.87 2.68 7.66
C VAL A 106 11.36 3.62 8.75
N GLU A 107 11.58 4.93 8.61
CA GLU A 107 11.06 5.95 9.53
C GLU A 107 9.52 5.91 9.61
N ALA A 108 8.82 5.81 8.47
CA ALA A 108 7.37 5.71 8.45
C ALA A 108 6.84 4.44 9.15
N LEU A 109 7.52 3.30 8.98
CA LEU A 109 7.14 2.01 9.57
C LEU A 109 7.42 1.92 11.07
N LEU A 110 8.49 2.57 11.55
CA LEU A 110 8.79 2.65 12.98
C LEU A 110 7.84 3.59 13.73
N GLY A 111 6.98 4.30 12.98
CA GLY A 111 6.18 5.39 13.49
C GLY A 111 7.07 6.62 13.66
N ASP A 112 6.48 7.78 13.37
CA ASP A 112 7.06 9.10 13.64
C ASP A 112 7.19 9.33 15.15
N SER A 113 8.02 8.52 15.82
CA SER A 113 8.21 8.47 17.26
C SER A 113 9.53 9.13 17.59
N PRO A 114 9.56 10.46 17.82
CA PRO A 114 10.72 11.10 18.40
C PRO A 114 10.96 10.71 19.87
N GLU A 115 10.11 9.91 20.52
CA GLU A 115 10.19 9.65 21.96
C GLU A 115 9.97 8.18 22.32
N ALA A 116 11.08 7.44 22.39
CA ALA A 116 11.29 6.47 23.45
C ALA A 116 12.22 7.14 24.48
N VAL A 117 11.64 7.93 25.39
CA VAL A 117 12.30 8.46 26.60
C VAL A 117 11.42 8.23 27.82
#